data_AF-A0A143Y3R5-F1
#
_entry.id   AF-A0A143Y3R5-F1
#
_cell.length_a   1.000
_cell.length_b   1.000
_cell.length_c   1.000
_cell.angle_alpha   90.00
_cell.angle_beta   90.00
_cell.angle_gamma   90.00
#
_symmetry.space_group_name_H-M   'P 1'
#
loop_
_entity.id
_entity.type
_entity.pdbx_description
1 polymer ?
#
loop_
_entity_poly.entity_id
_entity_poly.type
_entity_poly.pdbx_seq_one_letter_code
_entity_poly.pdbx_strand_id
1 'polypeptide(L)'
;MEKYIINKEEFQLYFLMLQSKEISIVKEGVQKFSDAFAKGRHILNSDKKKFCKKLEYLLTNPKYNSIYKWIYKCTCFYSTPQIEKICKKNFFLTNDTETQNWIISTIASRYYSFEQFQTVINEMKHYARSEQQQILLLPKNIFYSASIFAHFHMDYNIKNIGDTIFRENDKNGMYWMAKLSAYSELAKKKELISAINQEELDMLTYSDNPQIQVYAYWGLVHRPGGKLKLSKEEAKRYIRINDSLKWYYAGIIPGEYINNNLDFITDILKNVNEQFRNNIRAKEGILIGLNSIPYDSWFDALIIDWYYCENYEKIKLKLLEYMIKNVQKNKINEKCRQGNGSFFSIIFDEWSNAVSIEYIKHYINLYKTLIYKKVKGKIILEFKENEREMSDYNINGGEFKGPVIMGNYGEIDIKQEKREDEELFIENLQKFIYMCNNQDLIIESKDVLNSFRTGRLDLKNKLCSLNSNLANFVTVVSATPQVLKIAHELIQYIEKII
;
A
#
# COMPACT_ATOMS: atom_id res chain seq x y z
N MET A 1 0.63 -13.12 -8.14
CA MET A 1 1.93 -12.92 -7.45
C MET A 1 2.05 -11.55 -6.74
N GLU A 2 1.24 -10.54 -7.09
CA GLU A 2 1.33 -9.15 -6.58
C GLU A 2 1.01 -8.94 -5.08
N LYS A 3 0.38 -9.91 -4.41
CA LYS A 3 -0.16 -9.73 -3.06
C LYS A 3 0.90 -9.55 -1.96
N TYR A 4 2.14 -10.00 -2.18
CA TYR A 4 3.20 -10.07 -1.15
C TYR A 4 4.41 -9.18 -1.45
N ILE A 5 4.38 -8.41 -2.54
CA ILE A 5 5.50 -7.56 -2.95
C ILE A 5 4.99 -6.11 -3.06
N ILE A 6 5.79 -5.15 -2.60
CA ILE A 6 5.62 -3.75 -2.98
C ILE A 6 6.17 -3.63 -4.39
N ASN A 7 5.29 -3.42 -5.37
CA ASN A 7 5.70 -3.43 -6.77
C ASN A 7 6.61 -2.22 -7.07
N LYS A 8 7.24 -2.22 -8.25
CA LYS A 8 8.21 -1.17 -8.64
C LYS A 8 7.61 0.24 -8.58
N GLU A 9 6.34 0.38 -8.96
CA GLU A 9 5.64 1.66 -9.05
C GLU A 9 5.30 2.20 -7.66
N GLU A 10 4.72 1.37 -6.79
CA GLU A 10 4.49 1.69 -5.39
C GLU A 10 5.79 1.97 -4.64
N PHE A 11 6.85 1.20 -4.90
CA PHE A 11 8.15 1.46 -4.29
C PHE A 11 8.67 2.83 -4.70
N GLN A 12 8.67 3.14 -6.00
CA GLN A 12 9.11 4.44 -6.50
C GLN A 12 8.29 5.58 -5.88
N LEU A 13 6.97 5.37 -5.75
CA LEU A 13 6.05 6.30 -5.10
C LEU A 13 6.46 6.60 -3.66
N TYR A 14 6.43 5.58 -2.80
CA TYR A 14 6.73 5.75 -1.39
C TYR A 14 8.15 6.26 -1.17
N PHE A 15 9.11 5.82 -2.02
CA PHE A 15 10.50 6.25 -1.92
C PHE A 15 10.71 7.72 -2.30
N LEU A 16 9.99 8.25 -3.30
CA LEU A 16 9.98 9.68 -3.62
C LEU A 16 9.46 10.51 -2.44
N MET A 17 8.43 10.04 -1.73
CA MET A 17 7.94 10.72 -0.52
C MET A 17 9.03 10.81 0.56
N LEU A 18 9.88 9.77 0.71
CA LEU A 18 11.02 9.81 1.63
C LEU A 18 12.08 10.86 1.24
N GLN A 19 12.14 11.23 -0.05
CA GLN A 19 13.07 12.23 -0.58
C GLN A 19 12.56 13.67 -0.43
N SER A 20 11.30 13.86 -0.01
CA SER A 20 10.73 15.19 0.20
C SER A 20 11.49 16.01 1.26
N LYS A 21 11.47 17.33 1.08
CA LYS A 21 11.97 18.29 2.08
C LYS A 21 10.98 18.48 3.24
N GLU A 22 9.72 18.09 3.07
CA GLU A 22 8.67 18.23 4.08
C GLU A 22 8.57 17.00 4.98
N ILE A 23 8.66 17.20 6.30
CA ILE A 23 8.63 16.11 7.29
C ILE A 23 7.27 15.38 7.28
N SER A 24 6.19 16.10 7.02
CA SER A 24 4.83 15.55 6.87
C SER A 24 4.76 14.50 5.75
N ILE A 25 5.33 14.80 4.58
CA ILE A 25 5.37 13.91 3.42
C ILE A 25 6.31 12.72 3.69
N VAL A 26 7.48 12.97 4.28
CA VAL A 26 8.42 11.90 4.65
C VAL A 26 7.75 10.93 5.63
N LYS A 27 7.07 11.44 6.67
CA LYS A 27 6.32 10.63 7.63
C LYS A 27 5.31 9.73 6.93
N GLU A 28 4.60 10.27 5.95
CA GLU A 28 3.60 9.52 5.20
C GLU A 28 4.22 8.40 4.36
N GLY A 29 5.34 8.68 3.66
CA GLY A 29 6.08 7.65 2.94
C GLY A 29 6.53 6.51 3.85
N VAL A 30 7.06 6.83 5.03
CA VAL A 30 7.46 5.82 6.03
C VAL A 30 6.24 5.03 6.53
N GLN A 31 5.11 5.68 6.76
CA GLN A 31 3.86 5.01 7.16
C GLN A 31 3.36 4.05 6.08
N LYS A 32 3.35 4.47 4.80
CA LYS A 32 2.94 3.60 3.68
C LYS A 32 3.83 2.35 3.59
N PHE A 33 5.15 2.47 3.76
CA PHE A 33 6.04 1.31 3.85
C PHE A 33 5.74 0.44 5.09
N SER A 34 5.62 1.05 6.27
CA SER A 34 5.33 0.34 7.52
C SER A 34 4.02 -0.46 7.43
N ASP A 35 2.96 0.13 6.88
CA ASP A 35 1.65 -0.51 6.75
C ASP A 35 1.70 -1.65 5.71
N ALA A 36 2.47 -1.49 4.63
CA ALA A 36 2.70 -2.56 3.66
C ALA A 36 3.45 -3.75 4.29
N PHE A 37 4.48 -3.48 5.10
CA PHE A 37 5.24 -4.52 5.80
C PHE A 37 4.40 -5.22 6.89
N ALA A 38 3.54 -4.48 7.60
CA ALA A 38 2.59 -5.06 8.55
C ALA A 38 1.64 -6.06 7.87
N LYS A 39 1.27 -5.80 6.61
CA LYS A 39 0.48 -6.72 5.75
C LYS A 39 1.31 -7.87 5.15
N GLY A 40 2.56 -8.05 5.56
CA GLY A 40 3.44 -9.11 5.08
C GLY A 40 4.01 -8.89 3.67
N ARG A 41 4.00 -7.64 3.17
CA ARG A 41 4.57 -7.30 1.86
C ARG A 41 6.07 -7.00 2.00
N HIS A 42 6.84 -7.23 0.94
CA HIS A 42 8.30 -7.00 0.95
C HIS A 42 8.75 -6.15 -0.25
N ILE A 43 9.84 -5.38 -0.09
CA ILE A 43 10.51 -4.70 -1.19
C ILE A 43 11.38 -5.68 -2.00
N LEU A 44 11.54 -5.41 -3.29
CA LEU A 44 12.43 -6.17 -4.15
C LEU A 44 13.90 -6.05 -3.71
N ASN A 45 14.67 -7.12 -3.90
CA ASN A 45 16.10 -7.16 -3.54
C ASN A 45 16.92 -6.06 -4.25
N SER A 46 16.56 -5.73 -5.49
CA SER A 46 17.15 -4.63 -6.27
C SER A 46 16.99 -3.26 -5.59
N ASP A 47 15.89 -3.06 -4.86
CA ASP A 47 15.54 -1.80 -4.23
C ASP A 47 15.99 -1.71 -2.75
N LYS A 48 16.31 -2.85 -2.14
CA LYS A 48 16.69 -2.95 -0.73
C LYS A 48 17.86 -2.05 -0.36
N LYS A 49 18.92 -2.03 -1.16
CA LYS A 49 20.14 -1.24 -0.87
C LYS A 49 19.86 0.27 -0.79
N LYS A 50 19.08 0.82 -1.74
CA LYS A 50 18.73 2.25 -1.73
C LYS A 50 17.75 2.57 -0.60
N PHE A 51 16.84 1.66 -0.28
CA PHE A 51 15.90 1.81 0.83
C PHE A 51 16.62 1.87 2.18
N CYS A 52 17.49 0.90 2.48
CA CYS A 52 18.27 0.88 3.72
C CYS A 52 19.13 2.14 3.88
N LYS A 53 19.85 2.56 2.83
CA LYS A 53 20.63 3.81 2.86
C LYS A 53 19.77 5.03 3.18
N LYS A 54 18.55 5.07 2.67
CA LYS A 54 17.62 6.17 2.96
C LYS A 54 17.15 6.13 4.41
N LEU A 55 16.85 4.96 4.95
CA LEU A 55 16.50 4.80 6.38
C LEU A 55 17.66 5.23 7.29
N GLU A 56 18.90 4.84 6.97
CA GLU A 56 20.11 5.27 7.69
C GLU A 56 20.25 6.79 7.72
N TYR A 57 20.06 7.45 6.57
CA TYR A 57 20.05 8.92 6.49
C TYR A 57 18.94 9.53 7.36
N LEU A 58 17.72 8.99 7.31
CA LEU A 58 16.60 9.50 8.09
C LEU A 58 16.83 9.36 9.61
N LEU A 59 17.45 8.27 10.07
CA LEU A 59 17.73 8.02 11.48
C LEU A 59 18.94 8.78 12.05
N THR A 60 19.79 9.32 11.19
CA THR A 60 20.97 10.11 11.59
C THR A 60 20.72 11.61 11.53
N ASN A 61 19.69 12.04 10.80
CA ASN A 61 19.38 13.44 10.63
C ASN A 61 18.36 13.91 11.70
N PRO A 62 18.76 14.81 12.62
CA PRO A 62 17.93 15.23 13.76
C PRO A 62 16.62 15.92 13.35
N LYS A 63 16.53 16.44 12.11
CA LYS A 63 15.30 17.00 11.54
C LYS A 63 14.12 16.02 11.63
N TYR A 64 14.38 14.71 11.59
CA TYR A 64 13.35 13.69 11.55
C TYR A 64 13.08 13.02 12.92
N ASN A 65 13.66 13.52 14.02
CA ASN A 65 13.48 12.96 15.37
C ASN A 65 12.00 12.69 15.71
N SER A 66 11.09 13.60 15.32
CA SER A 66 9.65 13.47 15.61
C SER A 66 8.95 12.29 14.92
N ILE A 67 9.60 11.64 13.95
CA ILE A 67 9.06 10.52 13.18
C ILE A 67 9.91 9.24 13.31
N TYR A 68 10.92 9.23 14.17
CA TYR A 68 11.83 8.08 14.35
C TYR A 68 11.11 6.77 14.66
N LYS A 69 10.06 6.79 15.49
CA LYS A 69 9.28 5.58 15.75
C LYS A 69 8.72 4.92 14.48
N TRP A 70 8.31 5.70 13.49
CA TRP A 70 7.82 5.17 12.22
C TRP A 70 8.97 4.62 11.38
N ILE A 71 10.11 5.30 11.38
CA ILE A 71 11.30 4.84 10.66
C ILE A 71 11.78 3.51 11.26
N TYR A 72 11.74 3.38 12.59
CA TYR A 72 12.11 2.14 13.27
C TYR A 72 11.19 0.96 12.96
N LYS A 73 9.88 1.20 12.77
CA LYS A 73 8.97 0.15 12.29
C LYS A 73 9.42 -0.43 10.94
N CYS A 74 9.89 0.41 10.02
CA CYS A 74 10.46 -0.05 8.76
C CYS A 74 11.79 -0.77 8.94
N THR A 75 12.66 -0.31 9.85
CA THR A 75 13.97 -0.94 10.06
C THR A 75 13.89 -2.32 10.71
N CYS A 76 12.81 -2.64 11.44
CA CYS A 76 12.57 -4.02 11.91
C CYS A 76 12.51 -5.06 10.76
N PHE A 77 12.23 -4.64 9.53
CA PHE A 77 12.22 -5.52 8.35
C PHE A 77 13.50 -5.45 7.52
N TYR A 78 14.25 -4.35 7.64
CA TYR A 78 15.38 -4.02 6.77
C TYR A 78 16.57 -3.47 7.57
N SER A 79 16.91 -4.14 8.66
CA SER A 79 18.03 -3.79 9.53
C SER A 79 19.38 -4.10 8.85
N THR A 80 20.33 -3.18 8.99
CA THR A 80 21.73 -3.30 8.54
C THR A 80 22.66 -3.12 9.73
N PRO A 81 23.95 -3.55 9.65
CA PRO A 81 24.93 -3.26 10.70
C PRO A 81 25.04 -1.76 11.03
N GLN A 82 24.87 -0.89 10.03
CA GLN A 82 24.88 0.54 10.23
C GLN A 82 23.64 1.04 10.96
N ILE A 83 22.45 0.53 10.62
CA ILE A 83 21.21 0.82 11.35
C ILE A 83 21.34 0.37 12.81
N GLU A 84 21.88 -0.82 13.07
CA GLU A 84 22.11 -1.31 14.44
C GLU A 84 23.01 -0.36 15.23
N LYS A 85 24.12 0.10 14.63
CA LYS A 85 25.01 1.08 15.27
C LYS A 85 24.29 2.40 15.59
N ILE A 86 23.42 2.87 14.68
CA ILE A 86 22.59 4.06 14.90
C ILE A 86 21.57 3.80 16.02
N CYS A 87 20.92 2.64 16.03
CA CYS A 87 19.99 2.20 17.07
C CYS A 87 20.64 2.19 18.46
N LYS A 88 21.81 1.56 18.60
CA LYS A 88 22.59 1.55 19.85
C LYS A 88 22.83 2.97 20.35
N LYS A 89 23.27 3.89 19.49
CA LYS A 89 23.48 5.29 19.86
C LYS A 89 22.18 5.99 20.25
N ASN A 90 21.15 5.88 19.42
CA ASN A 90 19.90 6.61 19.61
C ASN A 90 19.12 6.14 20.85
N PHE A 91 19.28 4.87 21.27
CA PHE A 91 18.66 4.35 22.50
C PHE A 91 19.01 5.22 23.73
N PHE A 92 20.27 5.64 23.82
CA PHE A 92 20.77 6.45 24.93
C PHE A 92 20.47 7.95 24.80
N LEU A 93 20.09 8.41 23.60
CA LEU A 93 19.82 9.82 23.32
C LEU A 93 18.33 10.19 23.38
N THR A 94 17.45 9.21 23.19
CA THR A 94 16.00 9.44 23.26
C THR A 94 15.45 9.13 24.65
N ASN A 95 14.47 9.93 25.08
CA ASN A 95 13.70 9.71 26.31
C ASN A 95 12.31 9.12 26.01
N ASP A 96 11.93 9.00 24.74
CA ASP A 96 10.64 8.45 24.35
C ASP A 96 10.66 6.92 24.45
N THR A 97 9.97 6.38 25.48
CA THR A 97 9.88 4.94 25.77
C THR A 97 9.36 4.13 24.58
N GLU A 98 8.41 4.67 23.80
CA GLU A 98 7.88 4.00 22.61
C GLU A 98 8.98 3.83 21.54
N THR A 99 9.74 4.89 21.28
CA THR A 99 10.89 4.87 20.36
C THR A 99 11.98 3.91 20.86
N GLN A 100 12.28 3.88 22.15
CA GLN A 100 13.27 2.94 22.73
C GLN A 100 12.84 1.48 22.55
N ASN A 101 11.56 1.16 22.74
CA ASN A 101 11.02 -0.18 22.46
C ASN A 101 11.24 -0.57 20.99
N TRP A 102 10.93 0.32 20.05
CA TRP A 102 11.15 0.07 18.61
C TRP A 102 12.63 -0.07 18.23
N ILE A 103 13.52 0.61 18.94
CA ILE A 103 14.97 0.43 18.80
C ILE A 103 15.39 -0.98 19.18
N ILE A 104 14.91 -1.51 20.32
CA ILE A 104 15.19 -2.89 20.73
C ILE A 104 14.63 -3.89 19.70
N SER A 105 13.41 -3.68 19.20
CA SER A 105 12.84 -4.49 18.11
C SER A 105 13.72 -4.52 16.86
N THR A 106 14.24 -3.35 16.46
CA THR A 106 15.11 -3.21 15.28
C THR A 106 16.44 -3.94 15.49
N ILE A 107 17.04 -3.82 16.66
CA ILE A 107 18.28 -4.54 17.00
C ILE A 107 18.03 -6.05 16.96
N ALA A 108 16.95 -6.53 17.59
CA ALA A 108 16.61 -7.95 17.62
C ALA A 108 16.44 -8.55 16.22
N SER A 109 15.82 -7.80 15.30
CA SER A 109 15.62 -8.24 13.90
C SER A 109 16.92 -8.46 13.11
N ARG A 110 18.08 -8.02 13.63
CA ARG A 110 19.37 -8.23 12.96
C ARG A 110 19.96 -9.62 13.22
N TYR A 111 19.57 -10.25 14.32
CA TYR A 111 20.22 -11.43 14.86
C TYR A 111 19.40 -12.69 14.60
N TYR A 112 20.10 -13.78 14.28
CA TYR A 112 19.51 -15.11 14.07
C TYR A 112 19.65 -16.02 15.29
N SER A 113 20.51 -15.67 16.27
CA SER A 113 20.64 -16.39 17.53
C SER A 113 20.37 -15.49 18.73
N PHE A 114 19.75 -16.09 19.75
CA PHE A 114 19.47 -15.40 21.01
C PHE A 114 20.76 -14.98 21.73
N GLU A 115 21.81 -15.81 21.70
CA GLU A 115 23.10 -15.52 22.35
C GLU A 115 23.79 -14.27 21.80
N GLN A 116 23.80 -14.09 20.47
CA GLN A 116 24.38 -12.90 19.85
C GLN A 116 23.58 -11.65 20.22
N PHE A 117 22.25 -11.74 20.18
CA PHE A 117 21.38 -10.66 20.63
C PHE A 117 21.59 -10.34 22.12
N GLN A 118 21.71 -11.36 22.97
CA GLN A 118 21.93 -11.19 24.41
C GLN A 118 23.26 -10.52 24.72
N THR A 119 24.31 -10.82 23.95
CA THR A 119 25.61 -10.12 24.05
C THR A 119 25.44 -8.62 23.83
N VAL A 120 24.72 -8.24 22.78
CA VAL A 120 24.41 -6.84 22.46
C VAL A 120 23.57 -6.16 23.54
N ILE A 121 22.56 -6.85 24.08
CA ILE A 121 21.75 -6.34 25.17
C ILE A 121 22.59 -6.14 26.44
N ASN A 122 23.49 -7.07 26.76
CA ASN A 122 24.38 -6.96 27.91
C ASN A 122 25.34 -5.77 27.76
N GLU A 123 25.90 -5.55 26.58
CA GLU A 123 26.64 -4.33 26.27
C GLU A 123 25.78 -3.08 26.53
N MET A 124 24.55 -3.06 26.02
CA MET A 124 23.66 -1.90 26.19
C MET A 124 23.33 -1.61 27.66
N LYS A 125 23.20 -2.65 28.51
CA LYS A 125 22.98 -2.50 29.96
C LYS A 125 24.11 -1.74 30.64
N HIS A 126 25.36 -2.00 30.27
CA HIS A 126 26.52 -1.30 30.84
C HIS A 126 26.52 0.21 30.56
N TYR A 127 25.86 0.64 29.48
CA TYR A 127 25.79 2.06 29.09
C TYR A 127 24.46 2.73 29.48
N ALA A 128 23.50 2.01 30.06
CA ALA A 128 22.20 2.56 30.43
C ALA A 128 22.33 3.56 31.58
N ARG A 129 21.88 4.81 31.35
CA ARG A 129 22.06 5.92 32.30
C ARG A 129 20.78 6.31 33.03
N SER A 130 19.62 6.06 32.44
CA SER A 130 18.33 6.36 33.07
C SER A 130 17.64 5.11 33.58
N GLU A 131 16.84 5.27 34.63
CA GLU A 131 15.99 4.20 35.18
C GLU A 131 15.10 3.59 34.09
N GLN A 132 14.52 4.41 33.22
CA GLN A 132 13.70 3.96 32.09
C GLN A 132 14.47 3.04 31.12
N GLN A 133 15.73 3.37 30.81
CA GLN A 133 16.58 2.54 29.96
C GLN A 133 16.89 1.20 30.64
N GLN A 134 17.16 1.22 31.95
CA GLN A 134 17.43 0.01 32.73
C GLN A 134 16.19 -0.90 32.77
N ILE A 135 14.99 -0.33 33.00
CA ILE A 135 13.71 -1.05 32.99
C ILE A 135 13.49 -1.72 31.63
N LEU A 136 13.69 -1.01 30.52
CA LEU A 136 13.50 -1.57 29.18
C LEU A 136 14.47 -2.70 28.83
N LEU A 137 15.63 -2.73 29.48
CA LEU A 137 16.64 -3.78 29.32
C LEU A 137 16.46 -4.93 30.33
N LEU A 138 15.37 -4.95 31.11
CA LEU A 138 14.99 -6.13 31.89
C LEU A 138 14.47 -7.26 30.97
N PRO A 139 14.69 -8.54 31.32
CA PRO A 139 14.29 -9.67 30.47
C PRO A 139 12.85 -9.63 29.96
N LYS A 140 11.89 -9.26 30.84
CA LYS A 140 10.46 -9.12 30.51
C LYS A 140 10.22 -8.10 29.38
N ASN A 141 10.84 -6.91 29.48
CA ASN A 141 10.66 -5.84 28.50
C ASN A 141 11.43 -6.08 27.19
N ILE A 142 12.56 -6.79 27.27
CA ILE A 142 13.28 -7.26 26.08
C ILE A 142 12.39 -8.24 25.31
N PHE A 143 11.74 -9.20 25.99
CA PHE A 143 10.77 -10.10 25.36
C PHE A 143 9.65 -9.31 24.67
N TYR A 144 8.99 -8.39 25.37
CA TYR A 144 7.94 -7.52 24.79
C TYR A 144 8.39 -6.69 23.58
N SER A 145 9.67 -6.33 23.53
CA SER A 145 10.22 -5.55 22.43
C SER A 145 10.63 -6.43 21.25
N ALA A 146 11.23 -7.59 21.49
CA ALA A 146 11.94 -8.35 20.47
C ALA A 146 11.13 -9.53 19.89
N SER A 147 10.20 -10.13 20.64
CA SER A 147 9.66 -11.45 20.30
C SER A 147 8.94 -11.54 18.95
N ILE A 148 8.35 -10.44 18.47
CA ILE A 148 7.66 -10.38 17.16
C ILE A 148 8.64 -10.34 15.98
N PHE A 149 9.76 -9.62 16.12
CA PHE A 149 10.63 -9.25 15.00
C PHE A 149 11.99 -9.98 15.00
N ALA A 150 12.37 -10.62 16.10
CA ALA A 150 13.57 -11.45 16.18
C ALA A 150 13.50 -12.61 15.17
N HIS A 151 14.64 -13.04 14.61
CA HIS A 151 14.66 -14.25 13.79
C HIS A 151 14.72 -15.55 14.61
N PHE A 152 15.13 -15.46 15.87
CA PHE A 152 15.15 -16.57 16.84
C PHE A 152 13.81 -16.71 17.57
N HIS A 153 13.63 -17.84 18.28
CA HIS A 153 12.57 -18.02 19.26
C HIS A 153 13.00 -17.37 20.59
N MET A 154 12.06 -16.72 21.27
CA MET A 154 12.28 -16.20 22.61
C MET A 154 11.35 -16.93 23.56
N ASP A 155 11.90 -17.87 24.32
CA ASP A 155 11.15 -18.53 25.39
C ASP A 155 10.96 -17.54 26.52
N TYR A 156 9.71 -17.14 26.76
CA TYR A 156 9.32 -16.49 27.99
C TYR A 156 8.20 -17.31 28.61
N ASN A 157 8.59 -18.20 29.54
CA ASN A 157 7.68 -19.08 30.28
C ASN A 157 6.77 -18.26 31.21
N ILE A 158 5.75 -17.60 30.67
CA ILE A 158 4.59 -17.17 31.46
C ILE A 158 3.35 -17.91 30.94
N LYS A 159 2.89 -18.89 31.70
CA LYS A 159 1.47 -19.29 31.66
C LYS A 159 0.66 -18.06 32.10
N ASN A 160 -0.36 -17.68 31.32
CA ASN A 160 -1.24 -16.54 31.58
C ASN A 160 -0.54 -15.16 31.55
N ILE A 161 0.23 -14.92 30.48
CA ILE A 161 0.95 -13.64 30.30
C ILE A 161 -0.01 -12.46 30.20
N GLY A 162 -1.17 -12.64 29.56
CA GLY A 162 -2.22 -11.63 29.46
C GLY A 162 -2.80 -11.26 30.84
N ASP A 163 -3.27 -12.24 31.62
CA ASP A 163 -3.73 -12.02 33.01
C ASP A 163 -2.70 -11.25 33.84
N THR A 164 -1.43 -11.61 33.74
CA THR A 164 -0.35 -10.94 34.47
C THR A 164 -0.22 -9.48 34.03
N ILE A 165 -0.24 -9.21 32.71
CA ILE A 165 -0.16 -7.86 32.16
C ILE A 165 -1.32 -6.98 32.66
N PHE A 166 -2.55 -7.49 32.65
CA PHE A 166 -3.71 -6.72 33.11
C PHE A 166 -3.72 -6.53 34.63
N ARG A 167 -3.44 -7.59 35.40
CA ARG A 167 -3.39 -7.53 36.87
C ARG A 167 -2.33 -6.56 37.38
N GLU A 168 -1.17 -6.53 36.73
CA GLU A 168 -0.05 -5.65 37.10
C GLU A 168 -0.13 -4.25 36.46
N ASN A 169 -1.13 -4.00 35.61
CA ASN A 169 -1.24 -2.78 34.81
C ASN A 169 0.06 -2.48 34.02
N ASP A 170 0.66 -3.52 33.44
CA ASP A 170 1.94 -3.44 32.75
C ASP A 170 1.77 -2.76 31.38
N LYS A 171 2.13 -1.48 31.32
CA LYS A 171 2.01 -0.68 30.09
C LYS A 171 2.80 -1.27 28.91
N ASN A 172 4.02 -1.78 29.14
CA ASN A 172 4.84 -2.34 28.08
C ASN A 172 4.27 -3.67 27.58
N GLY A 173 3.75 -4.48 28.50
CA GLY A 173 2.99 -5.67 28.18
C GLY A 173 1.78 -5.35 27.29
N MET A 174 0.94 -4.40 27.69
CA MET A 174 -0.25 -4.00 26.91
C MET A 174 0.12 -3.45 25.51
N TYR A 175 1.23 -2.72 25.36
CA TYR A 175 1.73 -2.34 24.04
C TYR A 175 2.13 -3.56 23.19
N TRP A 176 2.84 -4.51 23.79
CA TRP A 176 3.22 -5.74 23.10
C TRP A 176 1.98 -6.51 22.65
N MET A 177 0.95 -6.59 23.48
CA MET A 177 -0.33 -7.21 23.15
C MET A 177 -0.98 -6.56 21.92
N ALA A 178 -1.03 -5.24 21.87
CA ALA A 178 -1.56 -4.53 20.71
C ALA A 178 -0.69 -4.71 19.44
N LYS A 179 0.64 -4.81 19.57
CA LYS A 179 1.53 -5.13 18.43
C LYS A 179 1.27 -6.53 17.88
N LEU A 180 0.99 -7.53 18.73
CA LEU A 180 0.68 -8.88 18.26
C LEU A 180 -0.54 -8.91 17.34
N SER A 181 -1.57 -8.10 17.66
CA SER A 181 -2.74 -7.91 16.81
C SER A 181 -2.39 -7.22 15.48
N ALA A 182 -1.59 -6.14 15.54
CA ALA A 182 -1.22 -5.36 14.36
C ALA A 182 -0.33 -6.12 13.36
N TYR A 183 0.52 -7.01 13.86
CA TYR A 183 1.43 -7.85 13.07
C TYR A 183 1.03 -9.32 13.16
N SER A 184 -0.28 -9.61 13.03
CA SER A 184 -0.87 -10.93 13.25
C SER A 184 -0.18 -12.05 12.46
N GLU A 185 0.24 -11.78 11.22
CA GLU A 185 0.94 -12.77 10.39
C GLU A 185 2.34 -13.11 10.94
N LEU A 186 3.08 -12.12 11.44
CA LEU A 186 4.38 -12.36 12.09
C LEU A 186 4.18 -13.05 13.44
N ALA A 187 3.21 -12.58 14.24
CA ALA A 187 2.87 -13.18 15.52
C ALA A 187 2.46 -14.65 15.37
N LYS A 188 1.69 -14.99 14.33
CA LYS A 188 1.30 -16.37 14.01
C LYS A 188 2.50 -17.23 13.64
N LYS A 189 3.42 -16.73 12.80
CA LYS A 189 4.68 -17.43 12.47
C LYS A 189 5.58 -17.65 13.68
N LYS A 190 5.41 -16.86 14.73
CA LYS A 190 6.14 -16.95 16.00
C LYS A 190 5.39 -17.69 17.10
N GLU A 191 4.22 -18.26 16.79
CA GLU A 191 3.36 -18.94 17.78
C GLU A 191 2.94 -18.05 18.96
N LEU A 192 2.99 -16.72 18.78
CA LEU A 192 2.65 -15.74 19.83
C LEU A 192 1.19 -15.32 19.78
N ILE A 193 0.46 -15.63 18.71
CA ILE A 193 -0.92 -15.15 18.55
C ILE A 193 -1.89 -15.80 19.54
N SER A 194 -1.56 -16.99 20.05
CA SER A 194 -2.29 -17.68 21.11
C SER A 194 -1.97 -17.16 22.51
N ALA A 195 -0.94 -16.32 22.66
CA ALA A 195 -0.55 -15.76 23.95
C ALA A 195 -1.61 -14.79 24.51
N ILE A 196 -2.58 -14.38 23.67
CA ILE A 196 -3.62 -13.41 23.99
C ILE A 196 -4.92 -13.82 23.32
N ASN A 197 -6.02 -13.77 24.06
CA ASN A 197 -7.34 -14.05 23.52
C ASN A 197 -8.05 -12.76 22.99
N GLN A 198 -9.23 -12.95 22.38
CA GLN A 198 -9.99 -11.81 21.84
C GLN A 198 -10.46 -10.83 22.92
N GLU A 199 -10.90 -11.34 24.08
CA GLU A 199 -11.42 -10.52 25.18
C GLU A 199 -10.34 -9.58 25.73
N GLU A 200 -9.13 -10.08 25.87
CA GLU A 200 -7.94 -9.32 26.28
C GLU A 200 -7.60 -8.23 25.27
N LEU A 201 -7.60 -8.52 23.97
CA LEU A 201 -7.40 -7.50 22.94
C LEU A 201 -8.51 -6.46 22.94
N ASP A 202 -9.75 -6.86 23.20
CA ASP A 202 -10.89 -5.95 23.32
C ASP A 202 -10.72 -5.01 24.52
N MET A 203 -10.27 -5.51 25.68
CA MET A 203 -10.02 -4.69 26.88
C MET A 203 -9.04 -3.54 26.60
N LEU A 204 -8.05 -3.75 25.73
CA LEU A 204 -7.08 -2.69 25.36
C LEU A 204 -7.75 -1.48 24.68
N THR A 205 -8.88 -1.67 24.00
CA THR A 205 -9.61 -0.56 23.35
C THR A 205 -10.31 0.36 24.36
N TYR A 206 -10.56 -0.12 25.58
CA TYR A 206 -11.11 0.65 26.70
C TYR A 206 -10.02 1.14 27.68
N SER A 207 -8.74 0.95 27.35
CA SER A 207 -7.65 1.33 28.23
C SER A 207 -7.68 2.82 28.57
N ASP A 208 -7.51 3.13 29.87
CA ASP A 208 -7.34 4.52 30.34
C ASP A 208 -6.05 5.17 29.81
N ASN A 209 -5.09 4.36 29.35
CA ASN A 209 -3.87 4.87 28.74
C ASN A 209 -4.11 5.20 27.25
N PRO A 210 -4.07 6.48 26.86
CA PRO A 210 -4.41 6.89 25.51
C PRO A 210 -3.52 6.27 24.43
N GLN A 211 -2.23 6.08 24.74
CA GLN A 211 -1.29 5.50 23.79
C GLN A 211 -1.56 4.00 23.58
N ILE A 212 -1.94 3.25 24.63
CA ILE A 212 -2.35 1.84 24.51
C ILE A 212 -3.60 1.74 23.65
N GLN A 213 -4.58 2.62 23.89
CA GLN A 213 -5.82 2.68 23.11
C GLN A 213 -5.55 2.95 21.61
N VAL A 214 -4.65 3.88 21.28
CA VAL A 214 -4.21 4.14 19.89
C VAL A 214 -3.68 2.86 19.24
N TYR A 215 -2.82 2.13 19.95
CA TYR A 215 -2.22 0.90 19.45
C TYR A 215 -3.24 -0.23 19.33
N ALA A 216 -4.19 -0.34 20.25
CA ALA A 216 -5.27 -1.32 20.21
C ALA A 216 -6.13 -1.14 18.95
N TYR A 217 -6.61 0.09 18.69
CA TYR A 217 -7.37 0.38 17.47
C TYR A 217 -6.54 0.18 16.21
N TRP A 218 -5.28 0.64 16.20
CA TRP A 218 -4.38 0.40 15.08
C TRP A 218 -4.20 -1.09 14.81
N GLY A 219 -4.05 -1.91 15.86
CA GLY A 219 -3.96 -3.35 15.76
C GLY A 219 -5.21 -3.99 15.17
N LEU A 220 -6.39 -3.57 15.62
CA LEU A 220 -7.67 -4.05 15.08
C LEU A 220 -7.83 -3.74 13.58
N VAL A 221 -7.44 -2.53 13.14
CA VAL A 221 -7.50 -2.13 11.72
C VAL A 221 -6.63 -3.01 10.83
N HIS A 222 -5.49 -3.48 11.34
CA HIS A 222 -4.53 -4.27 10.57
C HIS A 222 -4.73 -5.78 10.75
N ARG A 223 -5.51 -6.19 11.74
CA ARG A 223 -5.82 -7.60 12.00
C ARG A 223 -6.87 -8.13 11.01
N PRO A 224 -6.62 -9.27 10.35
CA PRO A 224 -7.64 -9.96 9.55
C PRO A 224 -8.88 -10.28 10.39
N GLY A 225 -10.07 -9.83 9.94
CA GLY A 225 -11.33 -10.07 10.64
C GLY A 225 -11.51 -9.31 11.95
N GLY A 226 -10.65 -8.32 12.25
CA GLY A 226 -10.82 -7.45 13.40
C GLY A 226 -12.16 -6.72 13.34
N LYS A 227 -12.96 -6.84 14.40
CA LYS A 227 -14.20 -6.07 14.56
C LYS A 227 -13.93 -4.89 15.48
N LEU A 228 -14.39 -3.71 15.07
CA LEU A 228 -14.46 -2.58 15.99
C LEU A 228 -15.65 -2.74 16.91
N LYS A 229 -15.45 -2.33 18.17
CA LYS A 229 -16.34 -2.66 19.25
C LYS A 229 -17.15 -1.46 19.76
N LEU A 230 -16.55 -0.26 19.77
CA LEU A 230 -17.27 0.91 20.27
C LEU A 230 -18.33 1.36 19.27
N SER A 231 -19.59 1.42 19.75
CA SER A 231 -20.60 2.22 19.07
C SER A 231 -20.18 3.69 19.00
N LYS A 232 -20.86 4.50 18.17
CA LYS A 232 -20.59 5.93 18.08
C LYS A 232 -20.76 6.64 19.43
N GLU A 233 -21.74 6.22 20.21
CA GLU A 233 -22.07 6.76 21.53
C GLU A 233 -21.00 6.40 22.55
N GLU A 234 -20.51 5.16 22.51
CA GLU A 234 -19.43 4.72 23.38
C GLU A 234 -18.11 5.39 22.99
N ALA A 235 -17.83 5.56 21.69
CA ALA A 235 -16.66 6.27 21.21
C ALA A 235 -16.58 7.70 21.73
N LYS A 236 -17.71 8.42 21.80
CA LYS A 236 -17.79 9.76 22.41
C LYS A 236 -17.39 9.76 23.90
N ARG A 237 -17.62 8.66 24.62
CA ARG A 237 -17.34 8.53 26.05
C ARG A 237 -15.91 8.06 26.33
N TYR A 238 -15.40 7.12 25.53
CA TYR A 238 -14.17 6.40 25.84
C TYR A 238 -12.95 6.85 25.03
N ILE A 239 -13.12 7.50 23.87
CA ILE A 239 -11.99 7.98 23.09
C ILE A 239 -11.54 9.35 23.60
N ARG A 240 -10.39 9.36 24.28
CA ARG A 240 -9.88 10.55 24.98
C ARG A 240 -8.92 11.40 24.17
N ILE A 241 -8.33 10.87 23.10
CA ILE A 241 -7.33 11.58 22.29
C ILE A 241 -7.59 11.49 20.78
N ASN A 242 -7.18 12.52 20.06
CA ASN A 242 -7.37 12.64 18.62
C ASN A 242 -6.70 11.50 17.83
N ASP A 243 -5.52 11.03 18.24
CA ASP A 243 -4.83 9.95 17.55
C ASP A 243 -5.61 8.62 17.58
N SER A 244 -6.41 8.38 18.62
CA SER A 244 -7.29 7.19 18.71
C SER A 244 -8.46 7.29 17.72
N LEU A 245 -9.01 8.50 17.53
CA LEU A 245 -10.11 8.74 16.58
C LEU A 245 -9.70 8.39 15.14
N LYS A 246 -8.43 8.61 14.79
CA LYS A 246 -7.91 8.18 13.48
C LYS A 246 -8.15 6.69 13.25
N TRP A 247 -7.70 5.86 14.18
CA TRP A 247 -7.76 4.41 14.00
C TRP A 247 -9.16 3.84 14.25
N TYR A 248 -9.94 4.50 15.10
CA TYR A 248 -11.36 4.21 15.25
C TYR A 248 -12.12 4.37 13.92
N TYR A 249 -12.05 5.56 13.30
CA TYR A 249 -12.75 5.79 12.04
C TYR A 249 -12.21 4.93 10.89
N ALA A 250 -10.89 4.69 10.89
CA ALA A 250 -10.24 3.85 9.90
C ALA A 250 -10.80 2.42 9.84
N GLY A 251 -11.24 1.87 10.98
CA GLY A 251 -11.83 0.53 10.98
C GLY A 251 -13.36 0.52 11.02
N ILE A 252 -14.03 1.54 11.57
CA ILE A 252 -15.48 1.44 11.81
C ILE A 252 -16.23 1.59 10.49
N ILE A 253 -15.76 2.46 9.60
CA ILE A 253 -16.34 2.66 8.28
C ILE A 253 -16.39 1.34 7.47
N PRO A 254 -15.29 0.57 7.35
CA PRO A 254 -15.35 -0.77 6.77
C PRO A 254 -16.36 -1.72 7.42
N GLY A 255 -16.45 -1.72 8.76
CA GLY A 255 -17.40 -2.56 9.49
C GLY A 255 -18.86 -2.20 9.19
N GLU A 256 -19.18 -0.91 9.23
CA GLU A 256 -20.53 -0.41 8.93
C GLU A 256 -20.91 -0.63 7.46
N TYR A 257 -19.95 -0.49 6.54
CA TYR A 257 -20.17 -0.80 5.13
C TYR A 257 -20.49 -2.29 4.91
N ILE A 258 -19.77 -3.21 5.58
CA ILE A 258 -20.05 -4.66 5.51
C ILE A 258 -21.44 -4.99 6.05
N ASN A 259 -21.88 -4.26 7.09
CA ASN A 259 -23.22 -4.40 7.67
C ASN A 259 -24.31 -3.65 6.87
N ASN A 260 -23.98 -3.12 5.68
CA ASN A 260 -24.86 -2.33 4.82
C ASN A 260 -25.46 -1.08 5.50
N ASN A 261 -24.75 -0.51 6.47
CA ASN A 261 -25.15 0.71 7.18
C ASN A 261 -24.56 1.95 6.48
N LEU A 262 -25.03 2.22 5.26
CA LEU A 262 -24.57 3.38 4.47
C LEU A 262 -24.99 4.72 5.09
N ASP A 263 -26.08 4.74 5.87
CA ASP A 263 -26.57 5.93 6.56
C ASP A 263 -25.56 6.43 7.60
N PHE A 264 -24.94 5.53 8.36
CA PHE A 264 -23.88 5.89 9.30
C PHE A 264 -22.70 6.60 8.61
N ILE A 265 -22.25 6.06 7.47
CA ILE A 265 -21.13 6.61 6.71
C ILE A 265 -21.54 7.97 6.11
N THR A 266 -22.77 8.04 5.57
CA THR A 266 -23.37 9.27 5.04
C THR A 266 -23.41 10.37 6.09
N ASP A 267 -23.87 10.06 7.31
CA ASP A 267 -23.94 11.02 8.42
C ASP A 267 -22.56 11.52 8.83
N ILE A 268 -21.55 10.64 8.84
CA ILE A 268 -20.17 11.07 9.11
C ILE A 268 -19.68 12.03 8.04
N LEU A 269 -19.90 11.73 6.76
CA LEU A 269 -19.41 12.56 5.65
C LEU A 269 -20.14 13.89 5.57
N LYS A 270 -21.48 13.91 5.75
CA LYS A 270 -22.27 15.15 5.82
C LYS A 270 -21.75 16.10 6.88
N ASN A 271 -21.37 15.58 8.05
CA ASN A 271 -20.98 16.38 9.20
C ASN A 271 -19.46 16.47 9.40
N VAL A 272 -18.63 15.98 8.47
CA VAL A 272 -17.19 15.81 8.69
C VAL A 272 -16.48 17.13 8.99
N ASN A 273 -16.86 18.20 8.29
CA ASN A 273 -16.25 19.52 8.45
C ASN A 273 -16.79 20.28 9.66
N GLU A 274 -18.02 19.99 10.08
CA GLU A 274 -18.61 20.58 11.29
C GLU A 274 -18.11 19.86 12.54
N GLN A 275 -18.27 18.54 12.60
CA GLN A 275 -17.93 17.71 13.75
C GLN A 275 -16.41 17.63 13.98
N PHE A 276 -15.60 17.61 12.92
CA PHE A 276 -14.14 17.44 13.01
C PHE A 276 -13.37 18.63 12.47
N ARG A 277 -13.95 19.84 12.54
CA ARG A 277 -13.33 21.08 12.03
C ARG A 277 -11.86 21.23 12.42
N ASN A 278 -11.55 20.97 13.69
CA ASN A 278 -10.20 21.11 14.27
C ASN A 278 -9.50 19.77 14.52
N ASN A 279 -10.01 18.67 13.96
CA ASN A 279 -9.51 17.32 14.24
C ASN A 279 -9.03 16.60 12.96
N ILE A 280 -7.81 16.96 12.55
CA ILE A 280 -7.15 16.34 11.39
C ILE A 280 -7.02 14.81 11.52
N ARG A 281 -6.94 14.26 12.74
CA ARG A 281 -6.77 12.81 12.95
C ARG A 281 -8.04 12.03 12.66
N ALA A 282 -9.20 12.52 13.12
CA ALA A 282 -10.48 11.94 12.76
C ALA A 282 -10.68 11.95 11.23
N LYS A 283 -10.39 13.08 10.59
CA LYS A 283 -10.43 13.24 9.12
C LYS A 283 -9.50 12.26 8.38
N GLU A 284 -8.25 12.09 8.85
CA GLU A 284 -7.33 11.06 8.35
C GLU A 284 -7.93 9.66 8.49
N GLY A 285 -8.57 9.36 9.62
CA GLY A 285 -9.21 8.08 9.90
C GLY A 285 -10.36 7.78 8.95
N ILE A 286 -11.25 8.76 8.74
CA ILE A 286 -12.39 8.64 7.83
C ILE A 286 -11.92 8.31 6.42
N LEU A 287 -10.90 9.02 5.92
CA LEU A 287 -10.31 8.74 4.61
C LEU A 287 -9.64 7.37 4.50
N ILE A 288 -8.98 6.90 5.56
CA ILE A 288 -8.40 5.54 5.59
C ILE A 288 -9.52 4.50 5.53
N GLY A 289 -10.61 4.72 6.26
CA GLY A 289 -11.79 3.85 6.24
C GLY A 289 -12.44 3.79 4.86
N LEU A 290 -12.69 4.95 4.23
CA LEU A 290 -13.22 5.03 2.87
C LEU A 290 -12.31 4.35 1.83
N ASN A 291 -10.99 4.45 1.99
CA ASN A 291 -10.04 3.80 1.09
C ASN A 291 -9.99 2.27 1.22
N SER A 292 -10.55 1.73 2.32
CA SER A 292 -10.55 0.31 2.65
C SER A 292 -11.84 -0.41 2.23
N ILE A 293 -12.86 0.32 1.77
CA ILE A 293 -14.09 -0.24 1.20
C ILE A 293 -14.06 -0.19 -0.34
N PRO A 294 -14.86 -1.00 -1.04
CA PRO A 294 -15.13 -0.81 -2.47
C PRO A 294 -15.62 0.61 -2.77
N TYR A 295 -15.34 1.10 -3.97
CA TYR A 295 -15.86 2.40 -4.40
C TYR A 295 -17.38 2.34 -4.51
N ASP A 296 -18.05 3.33 -3.92
CA ASP A 296 -19.50 3.49 -3.95
C ASP A 296 -19.86 4.95 -4.28
N SER A 297 -20.57 5.13 -5.39
CA SER A 297 -21.03 6.44 -5.88
C SER A 297 -21.98 7.16 -4.94
N TRP A 298 -22.57 6.46 -3.96
CA TRP A 298 -23.44 7.06 -2.95
C TRP A 298 -22.75 8.18 -2.17
N PHE A 299 -21.42 8.12 -2.05
CA PHE A 299 -20.64 9.09 -1.27
C PHE A 299 -20.06 10.24 -2.09
N ASP A 300 -20.17 10.24 -3.42
CA ASP A 300 -19.44 11.17 -4.29
C ASP A 300 -19.75 12.64 -3.96
N ALA A 301 -21.02 13.02 -3.89
CA ALA A 301 -21.44 14.39 -3.58
C ALA A 301 -20.90 14.85 -2.21
N LEU A 302 -20.94 13.97 -1.20
CA LEU A 302 -20.47 14.28 0.15
C LEU A 302 -18.95 14.44 0.21
N ILE A 303 -18.21 13.65 -0.57
CA ILE A 303 -16.75 13.75 -0.69
C ILE A 303 -16.35 15.04 -1.40
N ILE A 304 -17.11 15.44 -2.41
CA ILE A 304 -16.92 16.71 -3.13
C ILE A 304 -17.20 17.91 -2.21
N ASP A 305 -18.32 17.88 -1.49
CA ASP A 305 -18.67 18.91 -0.51
C ASP A 305 -17.62 19.01 0.60
N TRP A 306 -17.13 17.85 1.08
CA TRP A 306 -16.02 17.82 2.03
C TRP A 306 -14.79 18.51 1.44
N TYR A 307 -14.39 18.14 0.22
CA TYR A 307 -13.21 18.69 -0.45
C TYR A 307 -13.24 20.22 -0.56
N TYR A 308 -14.35 20.82 -1.01
CA TYR A 308 -14.47 22.27 -1.14
C TYR A 308 -14.45 23.00 0.20
N CYS A 309 -14.99 22.38 1.24
CA CYS A 309 -15.04 22.95 2.60
C CYS A 309 -13.80 22.61 3.46
N GLU A 310 -12.82 21.88 2.94
CA GLU A 310 -11.67 21.43 3.72
C GLU A 310 -10.61 22.54 3.91
N ASN A 311 -10.17 22.70 5.15
CA ASN A 311 -9.19 23.72 5.54
C ASN A 311 -7.78 23.14 5.71
N TYR A 312 -7.66 21.83 5.92
CA TYR A 312 -6.37 21.15 6.00
C TYR A 312 -5.90 20.73 4.61
N GLU A 313 -4.85 21.40 4.13
CA GLU A 313 -4.21 21.08 2.84
C GLU A 313 -3.86 19.59 2.72
N LYS A 314 -3.33 19.00 3.80
CA LYS A 314 -3.04 17.56 3.86
C LYS A 314 -4.26 16.68 3.59
N ILE A 315 -5.44 17.07 4.07
CA ILE A 315 -6.68 16.30 3.86
C ILE A 315 -7.19 16.51 2.44
N LYS A 316 -7.11 17.74 1.90
CA LYS A 316 -7.40 18.02 0.49
C LYS A 316 -6.58 17.15 -0.46
N LEU A 317 -5.27 17.07 -0.26
CA LEU A 317 -4.40 16.21 -1.06
C LEU A 317 -4.82 14.72 -0.98
N LYS A 318 -5.24 14.24 0.19
CA LYS A 318 -5.73 12.85 0.33
C LYS A 318 -7.09 12.60 -0.31
N LEU A 319 -7.97 13.59 -0.29
CA LEU A 319 -9.23 13.56 -1.04
C LEU A 319 -8.94 13.51 -2.55
N LEU A 320 -7.96 14.28 -3.04
CA LEU A 320 -7.50 14.20 -4.42
C LEU A 320 -6.91 12.82 -4.75
N GLU A 321 -6.08 12.23 -3.88
CA GLU A 321 -5.60 10.84 -4.04
C GLU A 321 -6.78 9.87 -4.19
N TYR A 322 -7.80 9.98 -3.34
CA TYR A 322 -9.00 9.16 -3.40
C TYR A 322 -9.78 9.38 -4.72
N MET A 323 -9.96 10.63 -5.15
CA MET A 323 -10.64 10.97 -6.39
C MET A 323 -9.88 10.40 -7.60
N ILE A 324 -8.56 10.59 -7.70
CA ILE A 324 -7.73 10.07 -8.80
C ILE A 324 -7.81 8.54 -8.85
N LYS A 325 -7.75 7.87 -7.70
CA LYS A 325 -7.87 6.41 -7.60
C LYS A 325 -9.21 5.90 -8.15
N ASN A 326 -10.28 6.67 -8.02
CA ASN A 326 -11.65 6.24 -8.33
C ASN A 326 -12.28 6.97 -9.54
N VAL A 327 -11.56 7.89 -10.18
CA VAL A 327 -12.08 8.79 -11.24
C VAL A 327 -12.72 8.05 -12.41
N GLN A 328 -12.17 6.90 -12.81
CA GLN A 328 -12.76 6.06 -13.86
C GLN A 328 -14.10 5.47 -13.43
N LYS A 329 -14.22 5.01 -12.19
CA LYS A 329 -15.45 4.40 -11.65
C LYS A 329 -16.54 5.46 -11.47
N ASN A 330 -16.18 6.63 -10.96
CA ASN A 330 -17.09 7.79 -10.89
C ASN A 330 -17.60 8.18 -12.27
N LYS A 331 -16.72 8.28 -13.29
CA LYS A 331 -17.16 8.56 -14.66
C LYS A 331 -18.14 7.53 -15.21
N ILE A 332 -17.90 6.23 -15.00
CA ILE A 332 -18.82 5.18 -15.46
C ILE A 332 -20.18 5.34 -14.79
N ASN A 333 -20.20 5.59 -13.48
CA ASN A 333 -21.44 5.82 -12.74
C ASN A 333 -22.20 7.05 -13.26
N GLU A 334 -21.50 8.16 -13.46
CA GLU A 334 -22.10 9.40 -13.91
C GLU A 334 -22.58 9.32 -15.37
N LYS A 335 -21.91 8.57 -16.25
CA LYS A 335 -22.43 8.30 -17.60
C LYS A 335 -23.82 7.64 -17.56
N CYS A 336 -24.04 6.69 -16.65
CA CYS A 336 -25.35 6.06 -16.46
C CYS A 336 -26.41 7.02 -15.89
N ARG A 337 -26.00 8.19 -15.38
CA ARG A 337 -26.85 9.19 -14.72
C ARG A 337 -26.80 10.58 -15.36
N GLN A 338 -26.21 10.71 -16.56
CA GLN A 338 -26.01 11.98 -17.29
C GLN A 338 -25.15 13.04 -16.55
N GLY A 339 -24.13 12.63 -15.79
CA GLY A 339 -23.16 13.52 -15.13
C GLY A 339 -21.90 13.83 -15.95
N ASN A 340 -21.08 14.78 -15.49
CA ASN A 340 -19.95 15.39 -16.20
C ASN A 340 -18.55 14.89 -15.77
N GLY A 341 -18.45 13.85 -14.94
CA GLY A 341 -17.21 13.43 -14.29
C GLY A 341 -16.79 14.40 -13.19
N SER A 342 -17.57 14.48 -12.11
CA SER A 342 -17.34 15.46 -11.03
C SER A 342 -15.95 15.36 -10.39
N PHE A 343 -15.44 14.16 -10.14
CA PHE A 343 -14.05 13.97 -9.66
C PHE A 343 -13.02 14.46 -10.67
N PHE A 344 -13.26 14.21 -11.96
CA PHE A 344 -12.33 14.62 -13.02
C PHE A 344 -12.24 16.15 -13.13
N SER A 345 -13.36 16.84 -13.00
CA SER A 345 -13.41 18.31 -13.02
C SER A 345 -12.56 18.91 -11.90
N ILE A 346 -12.72 18.40 -10.67
CA ILE A 346 -11.93 18.85 -9.50
C ILE A 346 -10.43 18.58 -9.71
N ILE A 347 -10.06 17.40 -10.20
CA ILE A 347 -8.66 17.05 -10.49
C ILE A 347 -8.07 18.00 -11.54
N PHE A 348 -8.85 18.35 -12.57
CA PHE A 348 -8.44 19.27 -13.62
C PHE A 348 -8.24 20.70 -13.10
N ASP A 349 -9.15 21.19 -12.27
CA ASP A 349 -9.05 22.52 -11.65
C ASP A 349 -7.81 22.62 -10.76
N GLU A 350 -7.58 21.62 -9.91
CA GLU A 350 -6.40 21.56 -9.04
C GLU A 350 -5.09 21.37 -9.79
N TRP A 351 -5.13 20.80 -10.99
CA TRP A 351 -3.96 20.73 -11.85
C TRP A 351 -3.48 22.11 -12.32
N SER A 352 -4.36 23.11 -12.29
CA SER A 352 -3.98 24.49 -12.60
C SER A 352 -3.27 25.17 -11.42
N ASN A 353 -3.22 24.53 -10.24
CA ASN A 353 -2.56 25.03 -9.04
C ASN A 353 -1.11 24.49 -8.93
N ALA A 354 -0.13 25.40 -8.91
CA ALA A 354 1.30 25.07 -8.90
C ALA A 354 1.75 24.20 -7.71
N VAL A 355 1.04 24.22 -6.58
CA VAL A 355 1.38 23.45 -5.37
C VAL A 355 0.94 21.99 -5.50
N SER A 356 -0.18 21.72 -6.18
CA SER A 356 -0.82 20.40 -6.26
C SER A 356 -0.31 19.55 -7.44
N ILE A 357 0.29 20.16 -8.46
CA ILE A 357 0.68 19.49 -9.72
C ILE A 357 1.58 18.26 -9.52
N GLU A 358 2.63 18.37 -8.71
CA GLU A 358 3.55 17.23 -8.52
C GLU A 358 2.88 16.08 -7.78
N TYR A 359 1.99 16.40 -6.84
CA TYR A 359 1.17 15.42 -6.14
C TYR A 359 0.22 14.72 -7.12
N ILE A 360 -0.54 15.46 -7.93
CA ILE A 360 -1.50 14.88 -8.86
C ILE A 360 -0.78 14.04 -9.94
N LYS A 361 0.31 14.54 -10.54
CA LYS A 361 1.14 13.78 -11.50
C LYS A 361 1.55 12.43 -10.92
N HIS A 362 1.96 12.44 -9.67
CA HIS A 362 2.45 11.26 -8.96
C HIS A 362 1.37 10.19 -8.81
N TYR A 363 0.16 10.56 -8.38
CA TYR A 363 -0.94 9.60 -8.22
C TYR A 363 -1.60 9.19 -9.52
N ILE A 364 -1.60 10.04 -10.55
CA ILE A 364 -2.00 9.66 -11.90
C ILE A 364 -1.10 8.52 -12.42
N ASN A 365 0.22 8.67 -12.26
CA ASN A 365 1.16 7.61 -12.65
C ASN A 365 0.96 6.32 -11.83
N LEU A 366 0.62 6.45 -10.55
CA LEU A 366 0.40 5.30 -9.67
C LEU A 366 -0.84 4.49 -10.04
N TYR A 367 -1.98 5.15 -10.14
CA TYR A 367 -3.25 4.47 -10.35
C TYR A 367 -3.52 4.17 -11.82
N LYS A 368 -2.78 4.84 -12.73
CA LYS A 368 -2.91 4.68 -14.19
C LYS A 368 -4.35 4.89 -14.69
N THR A 369 -5.16 5.61 -13.92
CA THR A 369 -6.55 5.93 -14.23
C THR A 369 -6.67 7.07 -15.24
N LEU A 370 -5.67 7.97 -15.24
CA LEU A 370 -5.56 9.12 -16.12
C LEU A 370 -4.23 9.07 -16.90
N ILE A 371 -4.19 9.75 -18.05
CA ILE A 371 -3.00 10.01 -18.86
C ILE A 371 -2.73 11.51 -18.81
N TYR A 372 -1.47 11.90 -18.61
CA TYR A 372 -1.05 13.29 -18.76
C TYR A 372 -0.15 13.44 -20.00
N LYS A 373 -0.40 14.47 -20.80
CA LYS A 373 0.43 14.82 -21.98
C LYS A 373 0.71 16.31 -21.99
N LYS A 374 1.92 16.69 -22.44
CA LYS A 374 2.28 18.08 -22.70
C LYS A 374 2.32 18.30 -24.22
N VAL A 375 1.38 19.07 -24.75
CA VAL A 375 1.24 19.32 -26.19
C VAL A 375 1.31 20.83 -26.44
N LYS A 376 2.33 21.29 -27.17
CA LYS A 376 2.50 22.71 -27.57
C LYS A 376 2.36 23.70 -26.41
N GLY A 377 2.92 23.38 -25.25
CA GLY A 377 2.86 24.22 -24.05
C GLY A 377 1.55 24.13 -23.25
N LYS A 378 0.53 23.44 -23.76
CA LYS A 378 -0.69 23.09 -23.01
C LYS A 378 -0.52 21.72 -22.35
N ILE A 379 -1.05 21.57 -21.15
CA ILE A 379 -1.13 20.27 -20.49
C ILE A 379 -2.53 19.71 -20.75
N ILE A 380 -2.58 18.45 -21.14
CA ILE A 380 -3.81 17.70 -21.39
C ILE A 380 -3.87 16.56 -20.39
N LEU A 381 -4.99 16.46 -19.70
CA LEU A 381 -5.36 15.33 -18.84
C LEU A 381 -6.45 14.54 -19.57
N GLU A 382 -6.18 13.28 -19.85
CA GLU A 382 -7.07 12.35 -20.53
C GLU A 382 -7.37 11.16 -19.61
N PHE A 383 -8.47 10.46 -19.87
CA PHE A 383 -8.64 9.14 -19.28
C PHE A 383 -7.74 8.14 -19.99
N LYS A 384 -7.21 7.17 -19.26
CA LYS A 384 -6.65 6.00 -19.92
C LYS A 384 -7.80 5.20 -20.54
N GLU A 385 -7.90 5.20 -21.86
CA GLU A 385 -8.81 4.30 -22.57
C GLU A 385 -8.32 2.87 -22.35
N ASN A 386 -9.21 2.01 -21.85
CA ASN A 386 -9.01 0.58 -22.01
C ASN A 386 -9.37 0.27 -23.48
N GLU A 387 -8.46 -0.34 -24.23
CA GLU A 387 -8.66 -0.73 -25.64
C GLU A 387 -9.78 -1.79 -25.86
N ARG A 388 -10.66 -2.01 -24.88
CA ARG A 388 -11.79 -2.94 -24.94
C ARG A 388 -13.05 -2.22 -24.46
N GLU A 389 -13.62 -1.39 -25.31
CA GLU A 389 -15.07 -1.15 -25.47
C GLU A 389 -15.29 -0.02 -26.49
N MET A 390 -15.42 -0.38 -27.77
CA MET A 390 -16.14 0.48 -28.70
C MET A 390 -17.61 0.51 -28.24
N SER A 391 -18.13 1.70 -27.98
CA SER A 391 -19.58 1.89 -27.94
C SER A 391 -19.96 2.80 -29.09
N ASP A 392 -20.63 2.21 -30.08
CA ASP A 392 -21.38 2.93 -31.09
C ASP A 392 -22.56 3.62 -30.41
N TYR A 393 -22.69 4.94 -30.57
CA TYR A 393 -23.95 5.61 -30.32
C TYR A 393 -24.25 6.61 -31.42
N ASN A 394 -25.41 6.39 -32.05
CA ASN A 394 -26.13 7.33 -32.89
C ASN A 394 -27.25 7.94 -32.03
N ILE A 395 -27.38 9.27 -32.00
CA ILE A 395 -28.56 9.94 -31.43
C ILE A 395 -29.07 10.99 -32.42
N ASN A 396 -30.35 10.85 -32.76
CA ASN A 396 -31.11 11.73 -33.64
C ASN A 396 -31.44 13.07 -32.97
N GLY A 397 -31.19 14.17 -33.71
CA GLY A 397 -31.95 15.42 -33.58
C GLY A 397 -31.42 16.43 -32.57
N GLY A 398 -30.34 17.14 -32.92
CA GLY A 398 -29.91 18.38 -32.27
C GLY A 398 -28.39 18.60 -32.31
N GLU A 399 -27.89 19.42 -33.23
CA GLU A 399 -26.47 19.81 -33.31
C GLU A 399 -26.09 20.78 -32.18
N PHE A 400 -25.08 20.42 -31.38
CA PHE A 400 -24.30 21.36 -30.57
C PHE A 400 -22.85 21.33 -31.06
N LYS A 401 -22.32 22.47 -31.50
CA LYS A 401 -20.95 22.63 -31.98
C LYS A 401 -20.02 23.03 -30.84
N GLY A 402 -19.22 22.06 -30.39
CA GLY A 402 -18.00 22.19 -29.58
C GLY A 402 -17.20 20.89 -29.72
N PRO A 403 -15.88 20.95 -29.94
CA PRO A 403 -15.22 20.47 -31.15
C PRO A 403 -15.28 18.95 -31.38
N VAL A 404 -15.64 18.59 -32.61
CA VAL A 404 -15.42 17.29 -33.26
C VAL A 404 -14.59 17.54 -34.55
N ILE A 405 -13.32 17.08 -34.53
CA ILE A 405 -12.42 16.55 -35.59
C ILE A 405 -11.98 17.41 -36.81
N MET A 406 -10.66 17.48 -37.07
CA MET A 406 -9.98 17.19 -38.37
C MET A 406 -8.48 17.56 -38.35
N GLY A 407 -7.62 16.63 -38.78
CA GLY A 407 -6.20 16.88 -39.04
C GLY A 407 -5.32 15.64 -39.04
N ASN A 408 -5.65 14.66 -39.89
CA ASN A 408 -4.65 13.72 -40.42
C ASN A 408 -3.45 14.53 -40.94
N TYR A 409 -2.24 14.17 -40.51
CA TYR A 409 -1.07 14.25 -41.38
C TYR A 409 -0.47 12.86 -41.41
N GLY A 410 -0.63 12.21 -42.56
CA GLY A 410 -0.25 10.83 -42.82
C GLY A 410 -1.47 9.92 -42.82
N GLU A 411 -1.97 9.60 -44.01
CA GLU A 411 -2.44 8.24 -44.23
C GLU A 411 -1.27 7.31 -43.87
N ILE A 412 -1.41 6.56 -42.78
CA ILE A 412 -0.95 5.19 -42.77
C ILE A 412 -2.17 4.36 -42.42
N ASP A 413 -2.44 3.43 -43.30
CA ASP A 413 -3.57 2.53 -43.33
C ASP A 413 -3.72 1.83 -41.96
N ILE A 414 -4.76 2.14 -41.17
CA ILE A 414 -4.98 1.50 -39.85
C ILE A 414 -5.42 0.02 -39.99
N LYS A 415 -5.60 -0.45 -41.24
CA LYS A 415 -5.64 -1.88 -41.53
C LYS A 415 -4.25 -2.51 -41.65
N GLN A 416 -3.17 -1.72 -41.76
CA GLN A 416 -1.78 -2.20 -41.71
C GLN A 416 -1.33 -2.48 -40.29
N GLU A 417 -1.49 -1.62 -39.27
CA GLU A 417 -0.91 -1.89 -37.92
C GLU A 417 -1.36 -3.20 -37.26
N LYS A 418 -2.66 -3.56 -37.31
CA LYS A 418 -3.13 -4.87 -36.83
C LYS A 418 -2.64 -6.04 -37.69
N ARG A 419 -2.39 -5.82 -38.98
CA ARG A 419 -1.75 -6.81 -39.86
C ARG A 419 -0.25 -6.88 -39.62
N GLU A 420 0.43 -5.77 -39.36
CA GLU A 420 1.87 -5.66 -39.11
C GLU A 420 2.22 -6.32 -37.77
N ASP A 421 1.41 -6.10 -36.73
CA ASP A 421 1.56 -6.76 -35.44
C ASP A 421 1.28 -8.28 -35.52
N GLU A 422 0.26 -8.69 -36.30
CA GLU A 422 -0.03 -10.10 -36.57
C GLU A 422 1.03 -10.75 -37.47
N GLU A 423 1.54 -10.05 -38.50
CA GLU A 423 2.60 -10.48 -39.40
C GLU A 423 3.93 -10.60 -38.66
N LEU A 424 4.25 -9.64 -37.79
CA LEU A 424 5.44 -9.65 -36.93
C LEU A 424 5.35 -10.78 -35.90
N PHE A 425 4.17 -11.03 -35.33
CA PHE A 425 3.97 -12.19 -34.46
C PHE A 425 4.12 -13.50 -35.23
N ILE A 426 3.53 -13.61 -36.42
CA ILE A 426 3.66 -14.79 -37.30
C ILE A 426 5.12 -15.00 -37.70
N GLU A 427 5.85 -13.94 -38.05
CA GLU A 427 7.27 -13.97 -38.41
C GLU A 427 8.13 -14.39 -37.22
N ASN A 428 7.89 -13.82 -36.04
CA ASN A 428 8.59 -14.19 -34.81
C ASN A 428 8.27 -15.62 -34.39
N LEU A 429 7.04 -16.09 -34.59
CA LEU A 429 6.64 -17.46 -34.30
C LEU A 429 7.30 -18.44 -35.27
N GLN A 430 7.43 -18.09 -36.55
CA GLN A 430 8.18 -18.88 -37.55
C GLN A 430 9.68 -18.91 -37.25
N LYS A 431 10.30 -17.77 -36.90
CA LYS A 431 11.69 -17.70 -36.45
C LYS A 431 11.91 -18.55 -35.20
N PHE A 432 10.98 -18.48 -34.25
CA PHE A 432 11.02 -19.30 -33.03
C PHE A 432 10.94 -20.80 -33.36
N ILE A 433 10.01 -21.22 -34.24
CA ILE A 433 9.90 -22.61 -34.71
C ILE A 433 11.20 -23.10 -35.35
N TYR A 434 11.90 -22.25 -36.09
CA TYR A 434 13.15 -22.60 -36.77
C TYR A 434 14.35 -22.67 -35.81
N MET A 435 14.42 -21.78 -34.81
CA MET A 435 15.58 -21.65 -33.92
C MET A 435 15.44 -22.43 -32.60
N CYS A 436 14.22 -22.78 -32.19
CA CYS A 436 13.97 -23.54 -30.97
C CYS A 436 14.30 -25.01 -31.21
N ASN A 437 14.96 -25.65 -30.23
CA ASN A 437 15.26 -27.09 -30.26
C ASN A 437 14.29 -27.93 -29.41
N ASN A 438 13.31 -27.29 -28.75
CA ASN A 438 12.30 -27.98 -27.94
C ASN A 438 11.12 -28.40 -28.83
N GLN A 439 10.98 -29.71 -29.06
CA GLN A 439 9.99 -30.26 -30.00
C GLN A 439 8.54 -29.96 -29.61
N ASP A 440 8.21 -29.95 -28.31
CA ASP A 440 6.84 -29.70 -27.84
C ASP A 440 6.44 -28.25 -28.13
N LEU A 441 7.33 -27.29 -27.86
CA LEU A 441 7.10 -25.88 -28.17
C LEU A 441 7.01 -25.61 -29.67
N ILE A 442 7.77 -26.35 -30.48
CA ILE A 442 7.69 -26.27 -31.94
C ILE A 442 6.33 -26.75 -32.43
N ILE A 443 5.81 -27.86 -31.90
CA ILE A 443 4.50 -28.42 -32.27
C ILE A 443 3.40 -27.42 -31.89
N GLU A 444 3.40 -26.93 -30.65
CA GLU A 444 2.40 -25.95 -30.19
C GLU A 444 2.46 -24.64 -30.97
N SER A 445 3.66 -24.16 -31.29
CA SER A 445 3.84 -22.95 -32.12
C SER A 445 3.31 -23.16 -33.55
N LYS A 446 3.50 -24.35 -34.15
CA LYS A 446 2.93 -24.69 -35.46
C LYS A 446 1.40 -24.79 -35.41
N ASP A 447 0.85 -25.28 -34.32
CA ASP A 447 -0.61 -25.37 -34.14
C ASP A 447 -1.27 -24.00 -33.98
N VAL A 448 -0.62 -23.08 -33.26
CA VAL A 448 -1.04 -21.67 -33.21
C VAL A 448 -0.95 -21.04 -34.60
N LEU A 449 0.16 -21.23 -35.32
CA LEU A 449 0.36 -20.70 -36.68
C LEU A 449 -0.73 -21.20 -37.66
N ASN A 450 -1.07 -22.49 -37.60
CA ASN A 450 -2.13 -23.07 -38.42
C ASN A 450 -3.51 -22.50 -38.06
N SER A 451 -3.81 -22.30 -36.78
CA SER A 451 -5.07 -21.69 -36.34
C SER A 451 -5.23 -20.23 -36.76
N PHE A 452 -4.14 -19.48 -36.95
CA PHE A 452 -4.19 -18.16 -37.59
C PHE A 452 -4.52 -18.25 -39.09
N ARG A 453 -4.05 -19.30 -39.79
CA ARG A 453 -4.28 -19.50 -41.23
C ARG A 453 -5.68 -20.02 -41.59
N THR A 454 -6.28 -20.84 -40.74
CA THR A 454 -7.55 -21.53 -41.05
C THR A 454 -8.80 -20.87 -40.45
N GLY A 455 -8.67 -19.80 -39.66
CA GLY A 455 -9.79 -19.14 -38.98
C GLY A 455 -10.06 -19.64 -37.56
N ARG A 456 -10.37 -18.69 -36.66
CA ARG A 456 -10.17 -18.70 -35.18
C ARG A 456 -11.11 -19.59 -34.33
N LEU A 457 -11.33 -20.86 -34.65
CA LEU A 457 -12.24 -21.69 -33.84
C LEU A 457 -11.64 -22.26 -32.54
N ASP A 458 -10.32 -22.13 -32.29
CA ASP A 458 -9.70 -22.55 -31.01
C ASP A 458 -8.42 -21.76 -30.66
N LEU A 459 -8.25 -20.58 -31.26
CA LEU A 459 -6.99 -19.84 -31.18
C LEU A 459 -6.64 -19.41 -29.74
N LYS A 460 -7.65 -19.01 -28.96
CA LYS A 460 -7.44 -18.51 -27.59
C LYS A 460 -6.87 -19.58 -26.67
N ASN A 461 -7.37 -20.82 -26.73
CA ASN A 461 -6.89 -21.90 -25.87
C ASN A 461 -5.46 -22.31 -26.24
N LYS A 462 -5.16 -22.35 -27.54
CA LYS A 462 -3.80 -22.65 -28.03
C LYS A 462 -2.80 -21.57 -27.66
N LEU A 463 -3.20 -20.30 -27.71
CA LEU A 463 -2.38 -19.18 -27.23
C LEU A 463 -2.14 -19.27 -25.72
N CYS A 464 -3.15 -19.60 -24.90
CA CYS A 464 -2.99 -19.81 -23.47
C CYS A 464 -1.98 -20.93 -23.16
N SER A 465 -2.09 -22.06 -23.86
CA SER A 465 -1.16 -23.20 -23.72
C SER A 465 0.27 -22.81 -24.08
N LEU A 466 0.45 -22.22 -25.27
CA LEU A 466 1.75 -21.77 -25.75
C LEU A 466 2.37 -20.73 -24.80
N ASN A 467 1.57 -19.81 -24.24
CA ASN A 467 2.07 -18.80 -23.30
C ASN A 467 2.62 -19.44 -22.02
N SER A 468 1.89 -20.40 -21.44
CA SER A 468 2.30 -21.12 -20.24
C SER A 468 3.62 -21.88 -20.49
N ASN A 469 3.74 -22.53 -21.64
CA ASN A 469 4.91 -23.33 -21.96
C ASN A 469 6.11 -22.48 -22.37
N LEU A 470 5.91 -21.35 -23.05
CA LEU A 470 6.96 -20.36 -23.30
C LEU A 470 7.46 -19.73 -21.99
N ALA A 471 6.57 -19.42 -21.05
CA ALA A 471 6.95 -18.87 -19.74
C ALA A 471 7.83 -19.86 -18.96
N ASN A 472 7.47 -21.15 -18.96
CA ASN A 472 8.29 -22.19 -18.37
C ASN A 472 9.64 -22.33 -19.09
N PHE A 473 9.65 -22.31 -20.43
CA PHE A 473 10.85 -22.40 -21.24
C PHE A 473 11.84 -21.26 -21.00
N VAL A 474 11.33 -20.04 -20.82
CA VAL A 474 12.13 -18.83 -20.57
C VAL A 474 12.77 -18.84 -19.18
N THR A 475 12.21 -19.58 -18.23
CA THR A 475 12.79 -19.75 -16.88
C THR A 475 13.92 -20.78 -16.82
N VAL A 476 14.11 -21.60 -17.87
CA VAL A 476 15.16 -22.62 -17.95
C VAL A 476 16.34 -22.10 -18.80
N VAL A 477 17.53 -22.03 -18.20
CA VAL A 477 18.73 -21.30 -18.71
C VAL A 477 19.44 -21.99 -19.91
N SER A 478 18.84 -23.03 -20.51
CA SER A 478 19.50 -23.86 -21.54
C SER A 478 19.30 -23.38 -23.00
N ALA A 479 18.51 -22.33 -23.24
CA ALA A 479 18.28 -21.78 -24.58
C ALA A 479 19.21 -20.59 -24.89
N THR A 480 19.53 -20.39 -26.17
CA THR A 480 20.38 -19.27 -26.58
C THR A 480 19.66 -17.93 -26.29
N PRO A 481 20.41 -16.85 -25.95
CA PRO A 481 19.81 -15.56 -25.60
C PRO A 481 18.88 -14.98 -26.68
N GLN A 482 19.15 -15.29 -27.95
CA GLN A 482 18.32 -14.88 -29.08
C GLN A 482 16.96 -15.60 -29.08
N VAL A 483 16.94 -16.90 -28.79
CA VAL A 483 15.70 -17.69 -28.69
C VAL A 483 14.88 -17.26 -27.47
N LEU A 484 15.53 -16.96 -26.34
CA LEU A 484 14.86 -16.42 -25.15
C LEU A 484 14.27 -15.04 -25.38
N LYS A 485 14.94 -14.19 -26.17
CA LYS A 485 14.41 -12.88 -26.55
C LYS A 485 13.15 -13.01 -27.40
N ILE A 486 13.18 -13.86 -28.43
CA ILE A 486 12.02 -14.10 -29.30
C ILE A 486 10.87 -14.72 -28.48
N ALA A 487 11.15 -15.65 -27.56
CA ALA A 487 10.14 -16.21 -26.67
C ALA A 487 9.47 -15.16 -25.77
N HIS A 488 10.22 -14.20 -25.22
CA HIS A 488 9.65 -13.09 -24.45
C HIS A 488 8.78 -12.16 -25.32
N GLU A 489 9.20 -11.87 -26.55
CA GLU A 489 8.43 -11.05 -27.48
C GLU A 489 7.11 -11.75 -27.85
N LEU A 490 7.14 -13.08 -28.04
CA LEU A 490 5.94 -13.89 -28.24
C LEU A 490 5.01 -13.88 -27.01
N ILE A 491 5.54 -14.05 -25.80
CA ILE A 491 4.74 -13.99 -24.54
C ILE A 491 4.05 -12.62 -24.42
N GLN A 492 4.79 -11.53 -24.61
CA GLN A 492 4.24 -10.18 -24.53
C GLN A 492 3.11 -9.95 -25.55
N TYR A 493 3.26 -10.50 -26.75
CA TYR A 493 2.21 -10.42 -27.76
C TYR A 493 1.00 -11.28 -27.41
N ILE A 494 1.21 -12.51 -26.93
CA ILE A 494 0.13 -13.42 -26.53
C ILE A 494 -0.67 -12.83 -25.36
N GLU A 495 -0.01 -12.21 -24.38
CA GLU A 495 -0.65 -11.52 -23.24
C GLU A 495 -1.50 -10.31 -23.65
N LYS A 496 -1.19 -9.67 -24.79
CA LYS A 496 -2.05 -8.61 -25.35
C LYS A 496 -3.31 -9.18 -26.01
N ILE A 497 -3.22 -10.37 -26.60
CA ILE A 497 -4.33 -11.01 -27.32
C ILE A 497 -5.34 -11.66 -26.36
N ILE A 498 -4.87 -12.37 -25.32
CA ILE A 498 -5.75 -13.09 -24.37
C ILE A 498 -6.49 -12.10 -23.46
#